data_AF-A0A2M9Q5P1-F1
#
_entry.id   AF-A0A2M9Q5P1-F1
#
_cell.length_a   1.000
_cell.length_b   1.000
_cell.length_c   1.000
_cell.angle_alpha   90.00
_cell.angle_beta   90.00
_cell.angle_gamma   90.00
#
_symmetry.space_group_name_H-M   'P 1'
#
loop_
_entity.id
_entity.type
_entity.pdbx_description
1 polymer ?
#
loop_
_entity_poly.entity_id
_entity_poly.type
_entity_poly.pdbx_seq_one_letter_code
_entity_poly.pdbx_strand_id
1 'polypeptide(L)'
;MVGLSSTRALTLAAGGEIIHAGRFQTPVLAYVYDRERERSNFKKIKYYPLLATFSQGTEKYQGYFVGDRIVNLAEAKLISEKVNMQSGKINSIKEEKKQTPPPLLMDLTDVSRIANQKFGNTAFRTLEIIQDLYLKKFVTYPRRVQDIFLQMKFY
;
A
#
# COMPACT_ATOMS: atom_id res chain seq x y z
N MET A 1 1.90 -33.96 -2.75
CA MET A 1 0.61 -34.57 -2.35
C MET A 1 0.13 -34.09 -0.96
N VAL A 2 0.21 -32.78 -0.64
CA VAL A 2 -0.15 -32.31 0.72
C VAL A 2 -1.61 -31.82 0.81
N GLY A 3 -2.16 -31.26 -0.27
CA GLY A 3 -3.53 -30.74 -0.28
C GLY A 3 -4.62 -31.81 -0.16
N LEU A 4 -4.46 -32.96 -0.83
CA LEU A 4 -5.43 -34.06 -0.79
C LEU A 4 -5.51 -34.68 0.61
N SER A 5 -4.36 -34.96 1.22
CA SER A 5 -4.29 -35.53 2.57
C SER A 5 -4.83 -34.56 3.63
N SER A 6 -4.53 -33.27 3.50
CA SER A 6 -5.02 -32.24 4.44
C SER A 6 -6.53 -32.02 4.32
N THR A 7 -7.05 -31.93 3.09
CA THR A 7 -8.49 -31.80 2.82
C THR A 7 -9.25 -32.99 3.39
N ARG A 8 -8.74 -34.22 3.19
CA ARG A 8 -9.38 -35.45 3.70
C ARG A 8 -9.35 -35.51 5.23
N ALA A 9 -8.22 -35.17 5.86
CA ALA A 9 -8.10 -35.15 7.31
C ALA A 9 -9.07 -34.14 7.96
N LEU A 10 -9.18 -32.94 7.40
CA LEU A 10 -10.10 -31.91 7.90
C LEU A 10 -11.57 -32.28 7.66
N THR A 11 -11.89 -32.89 6.52
CA THR A 11 -13.26 -33.36 6.22
C THR A 11 -13.71 -34.44 7.22
N LEU A 12 -12.81 -35.35 7.60
CA LEU A 12 -13.08 -36.35 8.63
C LEU A 12 -13.23 -35.72 10.02
N ALA A 13 -12.38 -34.73 10.35
CA ALA A 13 -12.46 -34.02 11.63
C ALA A 13 -13.72 -33.17 11.77
N ALA A 14 -14.26 -32.64 10.66
CA ALA A 14 -15.46 -31.82 10.62
C ALA A 14 -16.78 -32.62 10.53
N GLY A 15 -16.74 -33.94 10.71
CA GLY A 15 -17.95 -34.77 10.70
C GLY A 15 -18.55 -35.01 9.31
N GLY A 16 -17.74 -34.89 8.24
CA GLY A 16 -18.17 -35.17 6.86
C GLY A 16 -18.36 -33.94 5.97
N GLU A 17 -18.26 -32.72 6.52
CA GLU A 17 -18.27 -31.50 5.72
C GLU A 17 -16.93 -31.30 4.99
N ILE A 18 -16.99 -31.03 3.68
CA ILE A 18 -15.80 -30.88 2.86
C ILE A 18 -15.09 -29.58 3.21
N ILE A 19 -13.90 -29.68 3.81
CA ILE A 19 -13.04 -28.53 4.09
C ILE A 19 -11.83 -28.58 3.18
N HIS A 20 -11.77 -27.64 2.23
CA HIS A 20 -10.64 -27.52 1.30
C HIS A 20 -9.42 -26.92 2.02
N ALA A 21 -8.30 -27.65 2.00
CA ALA A 21 -7.02 -27.16 2.48
C ALA A 21 -5.94 -27.37 1.42
N GLY A 22 -5.21 -26.29 1.13
CA GLY A 22 -4.21 -26.27 0.08
C GLY A 22 -3.03 -25.39 0.46
N ARG A 23 -1.83 -25.75 0.02
CA ARG A 23 -0.57 -25.05 0.33
C ARG A 23 -0.55 -23.56 -0.04
N PHE A 24 -1.46 -23.11 -0.90
CA PHE A 24 -1.58 -21.71 -1.32
C PHE A 24 -2.86 -21.07 -0.78
N GLN A 25 -3.98 -21.79 -0.85
CA GLN A 25 -5.28 -21.30 -0.35
C GLN A 25 -5.25 -21.05 1.17
N THR A 26 -4.68 -21.97 1.95
CA THR A 26 -4.62 -21.86 3.42
C THR A 26 -3.77 -20.67 3.91
N PRO A 27 -2.52 -20.43 3.44
CA PRO A 27 -1.76 -19.26 3.87
C PRO A 27 -2.35 -17.94 3.37
N VAL A 28 -2.97 -17.91 2.19
CA VAL A 28 -3.66 -16.70 1.69
C VAL A 28 -4.87 -16.39 2.58
N LEU A 29 -5.65 -17.40 2.95
CA LEU A 29 -6.77 -17.23 3.88
C LEU A 29 -6.28 -16.76 5.26
N ALA A 30 -5.20 -17.34 5.77
CA ALA A 30 -4.59 -16.93 7.03
C ALA A 30 -4.17 -15.44 6.99
N TYR A 31 -3.54 -14.99 5.90
CA TYR A 31 -3.18 -13.58 5.73
C TYR A 31 -4.40 -12.64 5.76
N VAL A 32 -5.47 -13.01 5.06
CA VAL A 32 -6.73 -12.24 5.08
C VAL A 32 -7.34 -12.22 6.48
N TYR A 33 -7.34 -13.36 7.18
CA TYR A 33 -7.81 -13.48 8.55
C TYR A 33 -7.01 -12.60 9.52
N ASP A 34 -5.68 -12.59 9.42
CA ASP A 34 -4.81 -11.76 10.26
C ASP A 34 -5.08 -10.27 10.06
N ARG A 35 -5.27 -9.84 8.81
CA ARG A 35 -5.65 -8.45 8.49
C ARG A 35 -7.02 -8.08 9.06
N GLU A 36 -8.00 -8.99 8.98
CA GLU A 36 -9.32 -8.77 9.54
C GLU A 36 -9.29 -8.70 11.08
N ARG A 37 -8.46 -9.54 11.70
CA ARG A 37 -8.22 -9.53 13.14
C ARG A 37 -7.56 -8.23 13.59
N GLU A 38 -6.58 -7.73 12.85
CA GLU A 38 -5.97 -6.42 13.12
C GLU A 38 -6.97 -5.28 12.97
N ARG A 39 -7.79 -5.31 11.91
CA ARG A 39 -8.85 -4.33 11.69
C ARG A 39 -9.87 -4.33 12.83
N SER A 40 -10.30 -5.51 13.26
CA SER A 40 -11.27 -5.68 14.35
C SER A 40 -10.71 -5.24 15.70
N ASN A 41 -9.43 -5.49 15.95
CA ASN A 41 -8.74 -5.08 17.18
C ASN A 41 -8.20 -3.64 17.13
N PHE A 42 -8.37 -2.93 16.01
CA PHE A 42 -7.85 -1.57 15.85
C PHE A 42 -8.61 -0.60 16.76
N LYS A 43 -7.92 -0.10 17.78
CA LYS A 43 -8.44 0.93 18.68
C LYS A 43 -8.02 2.30 18.19
N LYS A 44 -9.00 3.12 17.79
CA LYS A 44 -8.78 4.52 17.39
C LYS A 44 -8.24 5.32 18.57
N ILE A 45 -7.01 5.81 18.47
CA ILE A 45 -6.41 6.72 19.45
C ILE A 45 -6.64 8.15 18.99
N LYS A 46 -7.29 8.97 19.83
CA LYS A 46 -7.43 10.41 19.57
C LYS A 46 -6.07 11.07 19.75
N TYR A 47 -5.68 11.90 18.78
CA TYR A 47 -4.50 12.75 18.88
C TYR A 47 -4.85 14.15 18.42
N TYR A 48 -4.10 15.14 18.91
CA TYR A 48 -4.36 16.55 18.71
C TYR A 48 -3.18 17.16 17.95
N PRO A 49 -3.27 17.30 16.61
CA PRO A 49 -2.23 17.96 15.83
C PRO A 49 -2.24 19.46 16.13
N LEU A 50 -1.07 20.05 16.34
CA LEU A 50 -0.91 21.48 16.51
C LEU A 50 -0.57 22.13 15.17
N LEU A 51 -1.41 23.09 14.78
CA LEU A 51 -1.27 23.89 13.57
C LEU A 51 -0.96 25.32 13.97
N ALA A 52 0.08 25.90 13.39
CA ALA A 52 0.43 27.30 13.57
C ALA A 52 0.37 28.03 12.24
N THR A 53 -0.23 29.21 12.22
CA THR A 53 -0.25 30.08 11.03
C THR A 53 0.81 31.15 11.21
N PHE A 54 1.77 31.19 10.29
CA PHE A 54 2.84 32.18 10.28
C PHE A 54 2.59 33.16 9.14
N SER A 55 2.98 34.43 9.34
CA SER A 55 2.88 35.49 8.33
C SER A 55 4.28 36.05 8.08
N GLN A 56 4.72 36.03 6.82
CA GLN A 56 5.98 36.63 6.40
C GLN A 56 5.69 37.55 5.20
N GLY A 57 5.78 38.86 5.43
CA GLY A 57 5.39 39.85 4.41
C GLY A 57 3.90 39.74 4.05
N THR A 58 3.59 39.53 2.77
CA THR A 58 2.23 39.35 2.24
C THR A 58 1.73 37.91 2.28
N GLU A 59 2.59 36.93 2.56
CA GLU A 59 2.25 35.51 2.51
C GLU A 59 1.98 34.93 3.91
N LYS A 60 0.96 34.07 3.99
CA LYS A 60 0.64 33.27 5.17
C LYS A 60 0.83 31.80 4.85
N TYR A 61 1.51 31.09 5.72
CA TYR A 61 1.70 29.64 5.59
C TYR A 61 1.35 28.92 6.89
N GLN A 62 0.94 27.65 6.74
CA GLN A 62 0.63 26.78 7.87
C GLN A 62 1.82 25.87 8.16
N GLY A 63 2.27 25.89 9.42
CA GLY A 63 3.26 24.96 9.94
C GLY A 63 2.59 23.89 10.80
N TYR A 64 3.09 22.67 10.68
CA TYR A 64 2.72 21.57 11.57
C TYR A 64 3.77 21.45 12.67
N PHE A 65 3.34 21.11 13.88
CA PHE A 65 4.27 20.74 14.93
C PHE A 65 5.09 19.51 14.54
N VAL A 66 6.41 19.63 14.65
CA VAL A 66 7.36 18.56 14.34
C VAL A 66 7.71 17.85 15.64
N GLY A 67 7.18 16.64 15.85
CA GLY A 67 7.40 15.84 17.04
C GLY A 67 6.42 14.67 17.16
N ASP A 68 6.41 14.04 18.33
CA ASP A 68 5.48 12.94 18.62
C ASP A 68 4.03 13.41 18.64
N ARG A 69 3.11 12.50 18.27
CA ARG A 69 1.67 12.79 18.27
C ARG A 69 1.19 13.02 19.69
N ILE A 70 0.64 14.20 19.96
CA ILE A 70 0.11 14.56 21.27
C ILE A 70 -1.25 13.88 21.47
N VAL A 71 -1.34 12.96 22.42
CA VAL A 71 -2.57 12.21 22.74
C VAL A 71 -3.39 12.93 23.81
N ASN A 72 -2.75 13.70 24.67
CA ASN A 72 -3.39 14.39 25.79
C ASN A 72 -3.82 15.81 25.39
N LEU A 73 -5.11 16.12 25.61
CA LEU A 73 -5.68 17.42 25.28
C LEU A 73 -5.09 18.54 26.16
N ALA A 74 -4.84 18.28 27.45
CA ALA A 74 -4.27 19.27 28.35
C ALA A 74 -2.86 19.70 27.92
N GLU A 75 -2.02 18.74 27.51
CA GLU A 75 -0.69 19.02 26.98
C GLU A 75 -0.75 19.81 25.68
N ALA A 76 -1.65 19.44 24.76
CA ALA A 76 -1.85 20.17 23.51
C ALA A 76 -2.25 21.64 23.77
N LYS A 77 -3.15 21.88 24.74
CA LYS A 77 -3.56 23.24 25.12
C LYS A 77 -2.41 24.04 25.72
N LEU A 78 -1.67 23.48 26.67
CA LEU A 78 -0.52 24.14 27.29
C LEU A 78 0.54 24.54 26.25
N ILE A 79 0.82 23.66 25.29
CA ILE A 79 1.77 23.97 24.21
C ILE A 79 1.18 25.06 23.30
N SER A 80 -0.10 24.97 22.94
CA SER A 80 -0.75 25.99 22.11
C SER A 80 -0.74 27.37 22.76
N GLU A 81 -1.02 27.47 24.06
CA GLU A 81 -1.03 28.73 24.81
C GLU A 81 0.37 29.32 24.94
N LYS A 82 1.39 28.47 25.18
CA LYS A 82 2.79 28.92 25.23
C LYS A 82 3.26 29.49 23.90
N VAL A 83 2.88 28.85 22.79
CA VAL A 83 3.34 29.22 21.43
C VAL A 83 2.49 30.33 20.82
N ASN A 84 1.26 30.53 21.32
CA ASN A 84 0.37 31.57 20.84
C ASN A 84 1.04 32.95 20.98
N MET A 85 0.98 33.77 19.92
CA MET A 85 1.60 35.09 19.84
C MET A 85 3.14 35.13 19.88
N GLN A 86 3.83 33.99 19.79
CA GLN A 86 5.30 33.98 19.66
C GLN A 86 5.75 34.11 18.20
N SER A 87 6.86 34.83 18.00
CA SER A 87 7.51 34.92 16.69
C SER A 87 8.33 33.65 16.39
N GLY A 88 8.00 32.97 15.29
CA GLY A 88 8.81 31.86 14.78
C GLY A 88 10.13 32.36 14.16
N LYS A 89 11.25 31.71 14.48
CA LYS A 89 12.52 31.89 13.78
C LYS A 89 12.77 30.70 12.87
N ILE A 90 13.17 30.98 11.63
CA ILE A 90 13.58 29.93 10.69
C ILE A 90 14.91 29.35 11.16
N ASN A 91 14.91 28.09 11.58
CA ASN A 91 16.13 27.43 12.07
C ASN A 91 16.95 26.79 10.93
N SER A 92 16.27 26.30 9.88
CA SER A 92 16.93 25.67 8.74
C SER A 92 16.07 25.77 7.50
N ILE A 93 16.70 26.05 6.36
CA ILE A 93 16.11 25.96 5.03
C ILE A 93 16.88 24.89 4.29
N LYS A 94 16.17 23.89 3.76
CA LYS A 94 16.76 22.81 2.99
C LYS A 94 16.13 22.78 1.61
N GLU A 95 16.90 23.14 0.60
CA GLU A 95 16.50 23.02 -0.80
C GLU A 95 17.16 21.79 -1.39
N GLU A 96 16.35 20.83 -1.83
CA GLU A 96 16.82 19.63 -2.52
C GLU A 96 16.21 19.59 -3.92
N LYS A 97 17.06 19.51 -4.94
CA LYS A 97 16.63 19.18 -6.31
C LYS A 97 16.22 17.72 -6.35
N LYS A 98 14.93 17.45 -6.17
CA LYS A 98 14.37 16.11 -6.38
C LYS A 98 14.19 15.86 -7.86
N GLN A 99 14.93 14.88 -8.39
CA GLN A 99 14.66 14.30 -9.70
C GLN A 99 13.85 13.02 -9.50
N THR A 100 12.67 12.95 -10.08
CA THR A 100 11.90 11.70 -10.14
C THR A 100 12.32 10.95 -11.40
N PRO A 101 12.99 9.79 -11.29
CA PRO A 101 13.31 8.98 -12.46
C PRO A 101 12.03 8.55 -13.18
N PRO A 102 12.09 8.30 -14.50
CA PRO A 102 10.95 7.75 -15.22
C PRO A 102 10.53 6.40 -14.59
N PRO A 103 9.23 6.10 -14.58
CA PRO A 103 8.76 4.82 -14.06
C PRO A 103 9.34 3.67 -14.88
N LEU A 104 9.59 2.55 -14.20
CA LEU A 104 10.03 1.32 -14.86
C LEU A 104 8.95 0.78 -15.81
N LEU A 105 9.34 -0.09 -16.74
CA LEU A 105 8.40 -0.82 -17.59
C LEU A 105 7.41 -1.62 -16.72
N MET A 106 6.16 -1.74 -17.15
CA MET A 106 5.15 -2.46 -16.36
C MET A 106 5.32 -3.98 -16.50
N ASP A 107 5.22 -4.73 -15.39
CA ASP A 107 5.05 -6.18 -15.41
C ASP A 107 3.57 -6.59 -15.43
N LEU A 108 3.32 -7.90 -15.52
CA LEU A 108 1.96 -8.44 -15.46
C LEU A 108 1.25 -8.13 -14.13
N THR A 109 2.00 -8.02 -13.03
CA THR A 109 1.47 -7.70 -11.71
C THR A 109 0.92 -6.28 -11.69
N ASP A 110 1.68 -5.33 -12.23
CA ASP A 110 1.33 -3.93 -12.38
C ASP A 110 0.14 -3.75 -13.31
N VAL A 111 0.13 -4.42 -14.46
CA VAL A 111 -1.01 -4.35 -15.38
C VAL A 111 -2.26 -4.94 -14.72
N SER A 112 -2.15 -6.06 -14.01
CA SER A 112 -3.27 -6.67 -13.28
C SER A 112 -3.79 -5.75 -12.18
N ARG A 113 -2.90 -5.08 -11.44
CA ARG A 113 -3.25 -4.10 -10.41
C ARG A 113 -3.95 -2.87 -11.00
N ILE A 114 -3.40 -2.30 -12.07
CA ILE A 114 -4.00 -1.14 -12.75
C ILE A 114 -5.35 -1.51 -13.35
N ALA A 115 -5.48 -2.68 -13.97
CA ALA A 115 -6.73 -3.15 -14.53
C ALA A 115 -7.80 -3.41 -13.46
N ASN A 116 -7.40 -3.91 -12.30
CA ASN A 116 -8.30 -4.06 -11.16
C ASN A 116 -8.77 -2.68 -10.64
N GLN A 117 -7.84 -1.74 -10.46
CA GLN A 117 -8.15 -0.39 -9.97
C GLN A 117 -9.02 0.43 -10.94
N LYS A 118 -8.75 0.35 -12.24
CA LYS A 118 -9.44 1.16 -13.26
C LYS A 118 -10.71 0.51 -13.81
N PHE A 119 -10.70 -0.80 -13.98
CA PHE A 119 -11.77 -1.52 -14.70
C PHE A 119 -12.45 -2.60 -13.85
N GLY A 120 -12.05 -2.79 -12.59
CA GLY A 120 -12.59 -3.84 -11.73
C GLY A 120 -12.27 -5.26 -12.21
N ASN A 121 -11.34 -5.43 -13.14
CA ASN A 121 -10.99 -6.74 -13.69
C ASN A 121 -10.26 -7.59 -12.65
N THR A 122 -10.56 -8.89 -12.61
CA THR A 122 -9.77 -9.85 -11.84
C THR A 122 -8.41 -10.07 -12.50
N ALA A 123 -7.42 -10.56 -11.74
CA ALA A 123 -6.13 -10.94 -12.30
C ALA A 123 -6.26 -11.97 -13.43
N PHE A 124 -7.19 -12.92 -13.29
CA PHE A 124 -7.47 -13.93 -14.31
C PHE A 124 -8.01 -13.32 -15.61
N ARG A 125 -9.05 -12.49 -15.52
CA ARG A 125 -9.64 -11.82 -16.70
C ARG A 125 -8.62 -10.92 -17.39
N THR A 126 -7.78 -10.25 -16.61
CA THR A 126 -6.71 -9.40 -17.15
C THR A 126 -5.68 -10.23 -17.91
N LEU A 127 -5.28 -11.39 -17.37
CA LEU A 127 -4.40 -12.32 -18.06
C LEU A 127 -4.99 -12.82 -19.38
N GLU A 128 -6.28 -13.17 -19.42
CA GLU A 128 -6.95 -13.61 -20.66
C GLU A 128 -6.91 -12.52 -21.74
N ILE A 129 -7.22 -11.28 -21.37
CA ILE A 129 -7.21 -10.13 -22.29
C ILE A 129 -5.79 -9.90 -22.83
N ILE A 130 -4.79 -9.91 -21.96
CA ILE A 130 -3.39 -9.69 -22.38
C ILE A 130 -2.91 -10.86 -23.26
N GLN A 131 -3.34 -12.09 -22.96
CA GLN A 131 -3.02 -13.26 -23.78
C GLN A 131 -3.63 -13.14 -25.18
N ASP A 132 -4.88 -12.69 -25.31
CA ASP A 132 -5.51 -12.43 -26.61
C ASP A 132 -4.78 -11.33 -27.40
N LEU A 133 -4.40 -10.23 -26.73
CA LEU A 133 -3.61 -9.16 -27.34
C LEU A 133 -2.22 -9.65 -27.79
N TYR A 134 -1.60 -10.55 -27.03
CA TYR A 134 -0.32 -11.16 -27.39
C TYR A 134 -0.45 -12.04 -28.64
N LEU A 135 -1.49 -12.88 -28.72
CA LEU A 135 -1.76 -13.72 -29.89
C LEU A 135 -2.00 -12.87 -31.15
N LYS A 136 -2.61 -11.69 -30.97
CA LYS A 136 -2.79 -10.69 -32.03
C LYS A 136 -1.56 -9.81 -32.28
N LYS A 137 -0.43 -10.07 -31.60
CA LYS A 137 0.86 -9.36 -31.72
C LYS A 137 0.84 -7.87 -31.36
N PHE A 138 -0.15 -7.43 -30.58
CA PHE A 138 -0.20 -6.03 -30.09
C PHE A 138 0.71 -5.78 -28.88
N VAL A 139 1.01 -6.81 -28.10
CA VAL A 139 1.84 -6.73 -26.89
C VAL A 139 2.89 -7.83 -26.87
N THR A 140 3.97 -7.62 -26.09
CA THR A 140 4.98 -8.67 -25.87
C THR A 140 4.53 -9.69 -24.82
N TYR A 141 5.21 -10.84 -24.77
CA TYR A 141 4.79 -11.96 -23.93
C TYR A 141 4.71 -11.55 -22.45
N PRO A 142 3.55 -11.74 -21.79
CA PRO A 142 3.26 -11.09 -20.52
C PRO A 142 3.85 -11.77 -19.29
N ARG A 143 4.36 -13.01 -19.37
CA ARG A 143 4.90 -13.72 -18.20
C ARG A 143 6.38 -13.42 -17.94
N ARG A 144 6.79 -12.15 -18.03
CA ARG A 144 8.17 -11.76 -17.68
C ARG A 144 8.17 -10.85 -16.45
N VAL A 145 8.92 -11.29 -15.44
CA VAL A 145 9.33 -10.47 -14.30
C VAL A 145 10.45 -9.53 -14.80
N GLN A 146 10.49 -8.31 -14.27
CA GLN A 146 11.17 -7.10 -14.76
C GLN A 146 12.65 -7.21 -15.19
N ASP A 147 13.36 -8.32 -14.93
CA ASP A 147 14.84 -8.30 -14.91
C ASP A 147 15.54 -8.51 -16.26
N ILE A 148 14.84 -8.87 -17.34
CA ILE A 148 15.53 -9.42 -18.53
C ILE A 148 15.71 -8.41 -19.67
N PHE A 149 15.03 -7.26 -19.67
CA PHE A 149 15.04 -6.38 -20.85
C PHE A 149 16.36 -5.63 -21.06
N LEU A 150 17.19 -5.47 -20.03
CA LEU A 150 18.45 -4.72 -20.11
C LEU A 150 19.65 -5.53 -20.67
N GLN A 151 19.51 -6.85 -20.87
CA GLN A 151 20.63 -7.68 -21.37
C GLN A 151 20.58 -8.02 -22.86
N MET A 152 19.45 -7.87 -23.54
CA MET A 152 19.42 -8.01 -25.00
C MET A 152 19.84 -6.70 -25.66
N LYS A 153 21.16 -6.43 -25.62
CA LYS A 153 21.78 -5.54 -26.60
C LYS A 153 21.53 -6.13 -27.98
N PHE A 154 20.84 -5.38 -28.84
CA PHE A 154 20.81 -5.63 -30.27
C PHE A 154 22.25 -5.59 -30.78
N TYR A 155 22.77 -6.74 -31.22
CA TYR A 155 23.87 -6.86 -32.16
C TYR A 155 23.28 -7.13 -33.54
#